data_AF-A0A6N2N3H1-F1
#
_entry.id   AF-A0A6N2N3H1-F1
#
_cell.length_a   1.000
_cell.length_b   1.000
_cell.length_c   1.000
_cell.angle_alpha   90.00
_cell.angle_beta   90.00
_cell.angle_gamma   90.00
#
_symmetry.space_group_name_H-M   'P 1'
#
loop_
_entity.id
_entity.type
_entity.pdbx_description
1 polymer ?
#
loop_
_entity_poly.entity_id
_entity_poly.type
_entity_poly.pdbx_seq_one_letter_code
_entity_poly.pdbx_strand_id
1 'polypeptide(L)'
;MELNGQTRVRRKDHFAHTNGDLALASVGDVDPWTAWAYKPRTISLLLIGACFLIWASGALDPESSTSGDVVVSVKRGIWAMTAVFLGYCLLQAPSTVLIRPHPAIWRLVHGLAIVYLVALTFLLFQKRDDARQFMKFLHPDLGIELPERSYGADCRIYVPENTTSKFKNFWDTLFDEFVLAHIFGWWGKAILIRNQPLLWVLSIGFELMEFTFRHMLPNFNECWWDSIILDILICNWFGIWAGMHTVGYFDGKTYEWVGISRQPNIMGRNTGTIYTSTVGQR
;
A
#
# COMPACT_ATOMS: atom_id res chain seq x y z
N MET A 1 40.42 50.98 39.11
CA MET A 1 40.94 50.96 37.72
C MET A 1 41.22 49.51 37.38
N GLU A 2 40.69 49.06 36.23
CA GLU A 2 40.74 47.72 35.64
C GLU A 2 42.20 47.19 35.51
N LEU A 3 42.53 45.92 35.25
CA LEU A 3 41.98 45.04 34.22
C LEU A 3 42.47 43.57 34.38
N ASN A 4 41.50 42.66 34.31
CA ASN A 4 41.45 41.32 33.70
C ASN A 4 42.74 40.59 33.23
N GLY A 5 42.87 39.30 33.59
CA GLY A 5 43.88 38.42 33.00
C GLY A 5 43.92 36.96 33.49
N GLN A 6 42.84 36.17 33.33
CA GLN A 6 42.93 34.70 33.40
C GLN A 6 41.93 34.01 32.45
N THR A 7 42.36 33.74 31.22
CA THR A 7 41.59 32.90 30.29
C THR A 7 42.52 32.02 29.45
N ARG A 8 42.93 30.82 29.92
CA ARG A 8 43.39 29.73 29.02
C ARG A 8 43.67 28.33 29.60
N VAL A 9 42.82 27.70 30.43
CA VAL A 9 43.04 26.26 30.76
C VAL A 9 41.76 25.41 30.91
N ARG A 10 40.64 25.74 30.27
CA ARG A 10 39.42 24.89 30.38
C ARG A 10 38.66 24.76 29.06
N ARG A 11 39.29 24.17 28.04
CA ARG A 11 38.63 23.88 26.75
C ARG A 11 39.12 22.62 26.04
N LYS A 12 39.60 21.61 26.77
CA LYS A 12 40.02 20.33 26.16
C LYS A 12 39.30 19.07 26.67
N ASP A 13 38.62 19.12 27.82
CA ASP A 13 37.98 17.91 28.38
C ASP A 13 36.47 17.79 28.11
N HIS A 14 35.86 18.70 27.35
CA HIS A 14 34.44 18.62 27.01
C HIS A 14 34.14 18.01 25.62
N PHE A 15 35.17 17.55 24.90
CA PHE A 15 35.02 17.03 23.53
C PHE A 15 35.09 15.50 23.40
N ALA A 16 35.35 14.76 24.48
CA ALA A 16 35.48 13.31 24.42
C ALA A 16 34.23 12.53 24.88
N HIS A 17 33.25 13.19 25.51
CA HIS A 17 32.06 12.51 26.04
C HIS A 17 30.79 12.63 25.17
N THR A 18 30.85 13.38 24.06
CA THR A 18 29.67 13.71 23.25
C THR A 18 29.48 12.82 22.01
N ASN A 19 30.36 11.84 21.77
CA ASN A 19 30.30 10.96 20.59
C ASN A 19 29.70 9.57 20.88
N GLY A 20 29.42 9.23 22.14
CA GLY A 20 28.80 7.95 22.53
C GLY A 20 27.26 7.97 22.58
N ASP A 21 26.65 9.14 22.78
CA ASP A 21 25.20 9.27 23.02
C ASP A 21 24.39 9.77 21.81
N LEU A 22 25.06 10.10 20.69
CA LEU A 22 24.41 10.60 19.47
C LEU A 22 23.74 9.50 18.62
N ALA A 23 23.89 8.22 18.96
CA ALA A 23 23.15 7.12 18.34
C ALA A 23 21.84 6.77 19.08
N LEU A 24 21.55 7.43 20.21
CA LEU A 24 20.37 7.16 21.04
C LEU A 24 19.41 8.37 21.12
N ALA A 25 19.38 9.21 20.08
CA ALA A 25 18.52 10.39 20.05
C ALA A 25 17.64 10.40 18.79
N SER A 26 16.67 9.47 18.73
CA SER A 26 15.36 9.61 18.04
C SER A 26 14.49 8.35 18.23
N VAL A 27 14.52 7.73 19.41
CA VAL A 27 13.53 6.70 19.82
C VAL A 27 12.97 7.11 21.18
N GLY A 28 12.60 8.38 21.30
CA GLY A 28 12.20 9.01 22.57
C GLY A 28 10.70 9.02 22.85
N ASP A 29 9.85 8.75 21.85
CA ASP A 29 8.38 8.78 21.98
C ASP A 29 7.74 7.48 21.46
N VAL A 30 8.34 6.34 21.79
CA VAL A 30 7.73 5.04 21.49
C VAL A 30 7.11 4.50 22.76
N ASP A 31 5.80 4.27 22.76
CA ASP A 31 5.08 3.65 23.88
C ASP A 31 5.84 2.39 24.34
N PRO A 32 6.14 2.22 25.64
CA PRO A 32 6.84 1.03 26.15
C PRO A 32 6.20 -0.30 25.71
N TRP A 33 4.89 -0.33 25.43
CA TRP A 33 4.20 -1.50 24.86
C TRP A 33 4.54 -1.80 23.40
N THR A 34 5.06 -0.84 22.65
CA THR A 34 5.47 -0.98 21.24
C THR A 34 6.99 -0.96 21.06
N ALA A 35 7.76 -0.53 22.07
CA ALA A 35 9.22 -0.47 22.05
C ALA A 35 9.88 -1.82 21.73
N TRP A 36 9.26 -2.94 22.10
CA TRP A 36 9.75 -4.28 21.77
C TRP A 36 9.80 -4.56 20.26
N ALA A 37 8.92 -3.93 19.46
CA ALA A 37 8.81 -4.11 18.02
C ALA A 37 9.93 -3.40 17.24
N TYR A 38 10.55 -2.39 17.85
CA TYR A 38 11.66 -1.63 17.25
C TYR A 38 13.04 -2.24 17.54
N LYS A 39 13.13 -3.22 18.46
CA LYS A 39 14.40 -3.91 18.75
C LYS A 39 14.66 -4.99 17.68
N PRO A 40 15.74 -4.89 16.89
CA PRO A 40 16.01 -5.87 15.84
C PRO A 40 16.34 -7.24 16.44
N ARG A 41 15.57 -8.27 16.06
CA ARG A 41 15.78 -9.68 16.45
C ARG A 41 16.04 -10.56 15.24
N THR A 42 16.85 -10.06 14.31
CA THR A 42 17.07 -10.67 12.98
C THR A 42 17.47 -12.14 13.07
N ILE A 43 18.44 -12.50 13.93
CA ILE A 43 18.92 -13.89 14.06
C ILE A 43 17.81 -14.81 14.58
N SER A 44 17.08 -14.40 15.62
CA SER A 44 15.98 -15.20 16.17
C SER A 44 14.85 -15.40 15.16
N LEU A 45 14.50 -14.36 14.41
CA LEU A 45 13.46 -14.43 13.37
C LEU A 45 13.88 -15.32 12.20
N LEU A 46 15.16 -15.29 11.80
CA LEU A 46 15.70 -16.18 10.78
C LEU A 46 15.68 -17.64 11.23
N LEU A 47 16.04 -17.93 12.49
CA LEU A 47 15.97 -19.29 13.04
C LEU A 47 14.53 -19.82 13.08
N ILE A 48 13.59 -19.01 13.57
CA ILE A 48 12.16 -19.37 13.58
C ILE A 48 11.66 -19.60 12.15
N GLY A 49 12.03 -18.71 11.21
CA GLY A 49 11.67 -18.84 9.80
C GLY A 49 12.23 -20.13 9.17
N ALA A 50 13.48 -20.48 9.45
CA ALA A 50 14.09 -21.72 8.96
C ALA A 50 13.38 -22.96 9.51
N CYS A 51 13.09 -23.01 10.82
CA CYS A 51 12.33 -24.10 11.42
C CYS A 51 10.92 -24.21 10.81
N PHE A 52 10.24 -23.08 10.60
CA PHE A 52 8.92 -23.04 9.97
C PHE A 52 8.97 -23.56 8.52
N LEU A 53 9.99 -23.22 7.74
CA LEU A 53 10.15 -23.72 6.38
C LEU A 53 10.42 -25.22 6.34
N ILE A 54 11.25 -25.75 7.25
CA ILE A 54 11.51 -27.19 7.35
C ILE A 54 10.19 -27.93 7.63
N TRP A 55 9.41 -27.44 8.59
CA TRP A 55 8.08 -27.99 8.89
C TRP A 55 7.13 -27.86 7.69
N ALA A 56 6.98 -26.67 7.11
CA ALA A 56 6.08 -26.41 6.00
C ALA A 56 6.45 -27.20 4.73
N SER A 57 7.75 -27.49 4.51
CA SER A 57 8.21 -28.30 3.38
C SER A 57 7.77 -29.77 3.46
N GLY A 58 7.32 -30.24 4.63
CA GLY A 58 6.99 -31.65 4.85
C GLY A 58 8.21 -32.56 4.82
N ALA A 59 9.43 -32.02 4.90
CA ALA A 59 10.67 -32.80 4.92
C ALA A 59 10.76 -33.79 6.11
N LEU A 60 9.99 -33.54 7.17
CA LEU A 60 9.95 -34.37 8.37
C LEU A 60 8.87 -35.48 8.32
N ASP A 61 7.93 -35.43 7.37
CA ASP A 61 6.82 -36.40 7.24
C ASP A 61 6.80 -37.01 5.82
N PRO A 62 7.78 -37.89 5.47
CA PRO A 62 7.94 -38.41 4.12
C PRO A 62 6.75 -39.24 3.63
N GLU A 63 6.00 -39.90 4.53
CA GLU A 63 4.86 -40.74 4.16
C GLU A 63 3.69 -39.93 3.58
N SER A 64 3.51 -38.68 4.01
CA SER A 64 2.45 -37.78 3.50
C SER A 64 2.67 -37.33 2.04
N SER A 65 3.88 -37.51 1.51
CA SER A 65 4.29 -37.04 0.18
C SER A 65 4.09 -38.05 -0.95
N THR A 66 3.76 -39.31 -0.62
CA THR A 66 3.63 -40.40 -1.60
C THR A 66 2.34 -40.34 -2.43
N SER A 67 1.36 -39.52 -2.03
CA SER A 67 0.11 -39.27 -2.75
C SER A 67 -0.17 -37.78 -2.97
N GLY A 68 0.88 -36.96 -3.02
CA GLY A 68 0.74 -35.50 -3.11
C GLY A 68 0.41 -35.04 -4.53
N ASP A 69 -0.79 -34.50 -4.73
CA ASP A 69 -1.17 -33.77 -5.95
C ASP A 69 -0.13 -32.67 -6.26
N VAL A 70 0.37 -32.63 -7.51
CA VAL A 70 1.35 -31.64 -7.99
C VAL A 70 0.87 -30.20 -7.71
N VAL A 71 -0.44 -29.96 -7.76
CA VAL A 71 -1.03 -28.65 -7.44
C VAL A 71 -0.74 -28.24 -6.00
N VAL A 72 -0.82 -29.18 -5.05
CA VAL A 72 -0.60 -28.90 -3.63
C VAL A 72 0.87 -28.59 -3.35
N SER A 73 1.80 -29.34 -3.95
CA SER A 73 3.24 -29.11 -3.77
C SER A 73 3.68 -27.77 -4.36
N VAL A 74 3.19 -27.42 -5.55
CA VAL A 74 3.42 -26.11 -6.20
C VAL A 74 2.84 -24.97 -5.37
N LYS A 75 1.57 -25.08 -4.94
CA LYS A 75 0.90 -24.07 -4.11
C LYS A 75 1.70 -23.79 -2.83
N ARG A 76 2.14 -24.84 -2.14
CA ARG A 76 2.95 -24.73 -0.91
C ARG A 76 4.30 -24.07 -1.18
N GLY A 77 4.95 -24.42 -2.30
CA GLY A 77 6.20 -23.78 -2.73
C GLY A 77 6.04 -22.28 -3.00
N ILE A 78 4.98 -21.86 -3.69
CA ILE A 78 4.68 -20.45 -3.97
C ILE A 78 4.44 -19.67 -2.67
N TRP A 79 3.65 -20.22 -1.74
CA TRP A 79 3.42 -19.61 -0.43
C TRP A 79 4.71 -19.49 0.39
N ALA A 80 5.54 -20.53 0.41
CA ALA A 80 6.83 -20.52 1.11
C ALA A 80 7.78 -19.48 0.51
N MET A 81 7.92 -19.44 -0.82
CA MET A 81 8.76 -18.44 -1.52
C MET A 81 8.30 -17.02 -1.21
N THR A 82 6.99 -16.77 -1.24
CA THR A 82 6.39 -15.47 -0.92
C THR A 82 6.67 -15.10 0.54
N ALA A 83 6.48 -16.03 1.48
CA ALA A 83 6.74 -15.79 2.91
C ALA A 83 8.22 -15.47 3.19
N VAL A 84 9.15 -16.19 2.56
CA VAL A 84 10.60 -15.92 2.68
C VAL A 84 10.94 -14.53 2.16
N PHE A 85 10.42 -14.17 0.98
CA PHE A 85 10.66 -12.87 0.39
C PHE A 85 10.08 -11.73 1.24
N LEU A 86 8.85 -11.88 1.75
CA LEU A 86 8.25 -10.91 2.67
C LEU A 86 9.03 -10.80 3.98
N GLY A 87 9.53 -11.91 4.52
CA GLY A 87 10.43 -11.93 5.67
C GLY A 87 11.73 -11.17 5.41
N TYR A 88 12.33 -11.35 4.22
CA TYR A 88 13.49 -10.57 3.77
C TYR A 88 13.16 -9.07 3.70
N CYS A 89 12.06 -8.69 3.05
CA CYS A 89 11.64 -7.29 2.97
C CYS A 89 11.40 -6.67 4.36
N LEU A 90 10.76 -7.40 5.27
CA LEU A 90 10.56 -6.94 6.64
C LEU A 90 11.88 -6.59 7.36
N LEU A 91 12.88 -7.47 7.21
CA LEU A 91 14.16 -7.36 7.91
C LEU A 91 15.13 -6.37 7.26
N GLN A 92 15.19 -6.34 5.92
CA GLN A 92 16.26 -5.66 5.17
C GLN A 92 15.79 -4.49 4.31
N ALA A 93 14.49 -4.38 3.99
CA ALA A 93 14.05 -3.29 3.11
C ALA A 93 14.26 -1.94 3.81
N PRO A 94 14.75 -0.91 3.08
CA PRO A 94 14.85 0.44 3.62
C PRO A 94 13.46 0.94 4.02
N SER A 95 13.39 1.77 5.06
CA SER A 95 12.14 2.45 5.40
C SER A 95 11.73 3.37 4.25
N THR A 96 10.51 3.17 3.74
CA THR A 96 9.92 4.07 2.74
C THR A 96 9.56 5.42 3.37
N VAL A 97 9.11 6.37 2.55
CA VAL A 97 8.60 7.67 3.02
C VAL A 97 7.40 7.53 3.98
N LEU A 98 6.71 6.37 3.92
CA LEU A 98 5.67 5.98 4.85
C LEU A 98 6.30 5.29 6.07
N ILE A 99 6.40 6.02 7.19
CA ILE A 99 7.04 5.53 8.42
C ILE A 99 6.01 5.08 9.47
N ARG A 100 4.82 5.70 9.50
CA ARG A 100 3.74 5.46 10.48
C ARG A 100 2.58 4.68 9.84
N PRO A 101 1.88 3.77 10.55
CA PRO A 101 1.97 3.50 12.00
C PRO A 101 3.23 2.74 12.43
N HIS A 102 3.77 1.85 11.60
CA HIS A 102 5.06 1.20 11.87
C HIS A 102 5.81 0.91 10.55
N PRO A 103 7.14 1.11 10.47
CA PRO A 103 7.90 0.91 9.25
C PRO A 103 7.83 -0.53 8.72
N ALA A 104 7.70 -1.52 9.61
CA ALA A 104 7.51 -2.93 9.24
C ALA A 104 6.31 -3.15 8.31
N ILE A 105 5.19 -2.48 8.56
CA ILE A 105 3.96 -2.63 7.76
C ILE A 105 4.25 -2.17 6.34
N TRP A 106 4.90 -1.02 6.17
CA TRP A 106 5.22 -0.48 4.86
C TRP A 106 6.30 -1.28 4.12
N ARG A 107 7.25 -1.88 4.85
CA ARG A 107 8.21 -2.84 4.26
C ARG A 107 7.51 -4.09 3.73
N LEU A 108 6.51 -4.60 4.45
CA LEU A 108 5.70 -5.73 3.99
C LEU A 108 4.82 -5.35 2.80
N VAL A 109 4.16 -4.19 2.83
CA VAL A 109 3.36 -3.68 1.70
C VAL A 109 4.25 -3.51 0.45
N HIS A 110 5.45 -2.97 0.61
CA HIS A 110 6.41 -2.84 -0.49
C HIS A 110 6.85 -4.20 -1.03
N GLY A 111 7.17 -5.16 -0.15
CA GLY A 111 7.48 -6.53 -0.54
C GLY A 111 6.33 -7.18 -1.32
N LEU A 112 5.09 -7.02 -0.84
CA LEU A 112 3.90 -7.56 -1.51
C LEU A 112 3.69 -6.91 -2.88
N ALA A 113 3.94 -5.60 -3.01
CA ALA A 113 3.88 -4.90 -4.29
C ALA A 113 4.94 -5.40 -5.28
N ILE A 114 6.15 -5.74 -4.83
CA ILE A 114 7.18 -6.35 -5.69
C ILE A 114 6.76 -7.76 -6.13
N VAL A 115 6.26 -8.59 -5.21
CA VAL A 115 5.76 -9.94 -5.55
C VAL A 115 4.65 -9.84 -6.60
N TYR A 116 3.71 -8.92 -6.39
CA TYR A 116 2.64 -8.64 -7.34
C TYR A 116 3.17 -8.18 -8.69
N LEU A 117 4.14 -7.26 -8.74
CA LEU A 117 4.75 -6.79 -9.98
C LEU A 117 5.46 -7.90 -10.75
N VAL A 118 6.23 -8.75 -10.05
CA VAL A 118 6.90 -9.90 -10.67
C VAL A 118 5.87 -10.90 -11.20
N ALA A 119 4.80 -11.17 -10.45
CA ALA A 119 3.71 -12.03 -10.89
C ALA A 119 2.98 -11.46 -12.13
N LEU A 120 2.69 -10.16 -12.16
CA LEU A 120 2.12 -9.49 -13.33
C LEU A 120 3.05 -9.56 -14.54
N THR A 121 4.35 -9.35 -14.33
CA THR A 121 5.35 -9.45 -15.40
C THR A 121 5.41 -10.87 -15.95
N PHE A 122 5.33 -11.89 -15.10
CA PHE A 122 5.22 -13.28 -15.53
C PHE A 122 3.94 -13.53 -16.34
N LEU A 123 2.78 -13.09 -15.84
CA LEU A 123 1.49 -13.23 -16.52
C LEU A 123 1.45 -12.51 -17.87
N LEU A 124 2.17 -11.40 -18.01
CA LEU A 124 2.27 -10.63 -19.26
C LEU A 124 2.84 -11.46 -20.42
N PHE A 125 3.71 -12.44 -20.14
CA PHE A 125 4.27 -13.34 -21.15
C PHE A 125 3.43 -14.60 -21.39
N GLN A 126 2.36 -14.83 -20.61
CA GLN A 126 1.48 -15.97 -20.77
C GLN A 126 0.36 -15.66 -21.79
N LYS A 127 -0.11 -16.69 -22.50
CA LYS A 127 -1.36 -16.59 -23.27
C LYS A 127 -2.56 -16.51 -22.32
N ARG A 128 -3.68 -15.92 -22.76
CA ARG A 128 -4.91 -15.76 -21.96
C ARG A 128 -5.35 -17.09 -21.31
N ASP A 129 -5.34 -18.18 -22.07
CA ASP A 129 -5.78 -19.49 -21.57
C ASP A 129 -4.79 -20.12 -20.60
N ASP A 130 -3.49 -20.02 -20.89
CA ASP A 130 -2.42 -20.52 -20.02
C ASP A 130 -2.38 -19.75 -18.69
N ALA A 131 -2.50 -18.42 -18.75
CA ALA A 131 -2.62 -17.55 -17.57
C ALA A 131 -3.83 -17.93 -16.72
N ARG A 132 -4.98 -18.17 -17.36
CA ARG A 132 -6.20 -18.60 -16.68
C ARG A 132 -5.99 -19.96 -15.99
N GLN A 133 -5.40 -20.95 -16.65
CA GLN A 133 -5.08 -22.23 -16.01
C GLN A 133 -4.06 -22.08 -14.88
N PHE A 134 -3.09 -21.18 -15.01
CA PHE A 134 -2.13 -20.90 -13.95
C PHE A 134 -2.80 -20.40 -12.66
N MET A 135 -3.88 -19.62 -12.77
CA MET A 135 -4.61 -19.13 -11.59
C MET A 135 -5.20 -20.25 -10.72
N LYS A 136 -5.36 -21.48 -11.24
CA LYS A 136 -5.80 -22.65 -10.45
C LYS A 136 -4.83 -23.03 -9.33
N PHE A 137 -3.54 -22.73 -9.49
CA PHE A 137 -2.55 -22.96 -8.43
C PHE A 137 -2.75 -22.03 -7.23
N LEU A 138 -3.43 -20.89 -7.42
CA LEU A 138 -3.76 -19.95 -6.35
C LEU A 138 -5.07 -20.35 -5.64
N HIS A 139 -6.13 -20.60 -6.41
CA HIS A 139 -7.44 -21.00 -5.89
C HIS A 139 -8.12 -22.02 -6.81
N PRO A 140 -8.73 -23.09 -6.26
CA PRO A 140 -9.33 -24.16 -7.07
C PRO A 140 -10.49 -23.68 -7.96
N ASP A 141 -11.25 -22.67 -7.52
CA ASP A 141 -12.41 -22.15 -8.27
C ASP A 141 -12.02 -21.23 -9.45
N LEU A 142 -10.71 -20.95 -9.61
CA LEU A 142 -10.21 -20.16 -10.74
C LEU A 142 -10.02 -21.04 -11.98
N GLY A 143 -9.66 -20.41 -13.09
CA GLY A 143 -9.35 -21.14 -14.32
C GLY A 143 -10.53 -21.38 -15.26
N ILE A 144 -11.69 -20.82 -14.92
CA ILE A 144 -12.87 -20.70 -15.78
C ILE A 144 -12.93 -19.31 -16.42
N GLU A 145 -13.59 -19.20 -17.56
CA GLU A 145 -13.86 -17.91 -18.15
C GLU A 145 -14.93 -17.19 -17.33
N LEU A 146 -14.57 -16.04 -16.76
CA LEU A 146 -15.51 -15.17 -16.07
C LEU A 146 -16.36 -14.45 -17.12
N PRO A 147 -17.69 -14.38 -16.95
CA PRO A 147 -18.54 -13.66 -17.87
C PRO A 147 -18.19 -12.17 -17.84
N GLU A 148 -17.85 -11.61 -18.99
CA GLU A 148 -17.68 -10.16 -19.14
C GLU A 148 -19.06 -9.49 -19.02
N ARG A 149 -19.19 -8.53 -18.09
CA ARG A 149 -20.46 -7.84 -17.82
C ARG A 149 -20.41 -6.44 -18.44
N SER A 150 -21.47 -6.05 -19.13
CA SER A 150 -21.65 -4.65 -19.57
C SER A 150 -22.63 -3.97 -18.63
N TYR A 151 -22.13 -3.11 -17.75
CA TYR A 151 -22.93 -2.36 -16.78
C TYR A 151 -23.84 -1.30 -17.44
N GLY A 152 -23.40 -0.77 -18.58
CA GLY A 152 -24.06 0.28 -19.36
C GLY A 152 -25.10 -0.23 -20.37
N ALA A 153 -25.59 -1.47 -20.23
CA ALA A 153 -26.58 -2.03 -21.14
C ALA A 153 -27.99 -1.40 -20.95
N ASP A 154 -28.37 -1.07 -19.70
CA ASP A 154 -29.60 -0.35 -19.38
C ASP A 154 -29.36 0.64 -18.23
N CYS A 155 -29.22 1.92 -18.57
CA CYS A 155 -28.89 2.97 -17.59
C CYS A 155 -30.09 3.60 -16.90
N ARG A 156 -31.28 3.01 -17.01
CA ARG A 156 -32.46 3.46 -16.27
C ARG A 156 -32.30 3.10 -14.79
N ILE A 157 -32.32 4.11 -13.94
CA ILE A 157 -32.31 3.93 -12.47
C ILE A 157 -33.61 3.24 -12.01
N TYR A 158 -34.74 3.58 -12.63
CA TYR A 158 -36.05 3.01 -12.34
C TYR A 158 -36.56 2.20 -13.54
N VAL A 159 -36.74 0.90 -13.34
CA VAL A 159 -37.21 -0.09 -14.31
C VAL A 159 -38.50 -0.71 -13.78
N PRO A 160 -39.66 -0.10 -14.04
CA PRO A 160 -40.95 -0.59 -13.54
C PRO A 160 -41.37 -1.93 -14.15
N GLU A 161 -40.78 -2.31 -15.28
CA GLU A 161 -41.09 -3.57 -15.98
C GLU A 161 -40.52 -4.80 -15.25
N ASN A 162 -39.59 -4.61 -14.30
CA ASN A 162 -38.98 -5.70 -13.58
C ASN A 162 -39.82 -6.12 -12.36
N THR A 163 -40.12 -7.42 -12.26
CA THR A 163 -40.95 -8.00 -11.20
C THR A 163 -40.22 -8.19 -9.88
N THR A 164 -38.88 -8.22 -9.88
CA THR A 164 -38.08 -8.48 -8.66
C THR A 164 -37.73 -7.19 -7.91
N SER A 165 -37.25 -6.17 -8.61
CA SER A 165 -36.96 -4.86 -8.04
C SER A 165 -37.10 -3.78 -9.09
N LYS A 166 -37.86 -2.73 -8.75
CA LYS A 166 -38.05 -1.57 -9.62
C LYS A 166 -36.78 -0.72 -9.80
N PHE A 167 -35.76 -0.94 -8.97
CA PHE A 167 -34.46 -0.26 -9.01
C PHE A 167 -33.33 -1.27 -9.23
N LYS A 168 -33.59 -2.35 -9.97
CA LYS A 168 -32.64 -3.47 -10.13
C LYS A 168 -31.24 -3.00 -10.52
N ASN A 169 -31.12 -2.21 -11.58
CA ASN A 169 -29.82 -1.76 -12.10
C ASN A 169 -29.04 -0.96 -11.05
N PHE A 170 -29.73 -0.09 -10.30
CA PHE A 170 -29.11 0.67 -9.22
C PHE A 170 -28.58 -0.22 -8.08
N TRP A 171 -29.36 -1.21 -7.65
CA TRP A 171 -28.95 -2.12 -6.57
C TRP A 171 -27.86 -3.09 -7.00
N ASP A 172 -27.92 -3.59 -8.23
CA ASP A 172 -26.89 -4.48 -8.79
C ASP A 172 -25.53 -3.75 -8.85
N THR A 173 -25.51 -2.48 -9.25
CA THR A 173 -24.29 -1.64 -9.26
C THR A 173 -23.81 -1.29 -7.85
N LEU A 174 -24.71 -0.86 -6.95
CA LEU A 174 -24.33 -0.41 -5.60
C LEU A 174 -23.68 -1.51 -4.75
N PHE A 175 -24.08 -2.76 -4.96
CA PHE A 175 -23.56 -3.93 -4.24
C PHE A 175 -22.52 -4.72 -5.03
N ASP A 176 -21.92 -4.11 -6.06
CA ASP A 176 -20.80 -4.70 -6.80
C ASP A 176 -19.47 -4.51 -6.04
N GLU A 177 -18.53 -5.41 -6.27
CA GLU A 177 -17.17 -5.36 -5.73
C GLU A 177 -16.41 -4.09 -6.12
N PHE A 178 -16.76 -3.48 -7.26
CA PHE A 178 -16.12 -2.27 -7.78
C PHE A 178 -16.35 -1.04 -6.88
N VAL A 179 -17.48 -0.95 -6.18
CA VAL A 179 -17.74 0.13 -5.21
C VAL A 179 -16.71 0.11 -4.07
N LEU A 180 -16.44 -1.08 -3.53
CA LEU A 180 -15.42 -1.24 -2.49
C LEU A 180 -14.02 -1.01 -3.05
N ALA A 181 -13.75 -1.48 -4.27
CA ALA A 181 -12.47 -1.26 -4.94
C ALA A 181 -12.18 0.24 -5.15
N HIS A 182 -13.18 1.04 -5.53
CA HIS A 182 -13.06 2.49 -5.65
C HIS A 182 -12.74 3.12 -4.29
N ILE A 183 -13.53 2.84 -3.25
CA ILE A 183 -13.33 3.41 -1.91
C ILE A 183 -11.92 3.10 -1.37
N PHE A 184 -11.52 1.82 -1.36
CA PHE A 184 -10.22 1.41 -0.84
C PHE A 184 -9.06 1.83 -1.74
N GLY A 185 -9.27 1.81 -3.06
CA GLY A 185 -8.30 2.25 -4.05
C GLY A 185 -7.95 3.72 -3.90
N TRP A 186 -8.96 4.58 -3.73
CA TRP A 186 -8.77 6.02 -3.51
C TRP A 186 -8.26 6.35 -2.13
N TRP A 187 -8.68 5.60 -1.11
CA TRP A 187 -8.08 5.68 0.23
C TRP A 187 -6.57 5.40 0.21
N GLY A 188 -6.15 4.31 -0.44
CA GLY A 188 -4.74 3.95 -0.57
C GLY A 188 -3.95 4.98 -1.39
N LYS A 189 -4.50 5.43 -2.53
CA LYS A 189 -3.90 6.51 -3.35
C LYS A 189 -3.74 7.79 -2.55
N ALA A 190 -4.71 8.16 -1.73
CA ALA A 190 -4.66 9.35 -0.91
C ALA A 190 -3.54 9.30 0.15
N ILE A 191 -3.33 8.15 0.79
CA ILE A 191 -2.22 7.95 1.74
C ILE A 191 -0.85 8.08 1.07
N LEU A 192 -0.75 7.66 -0.21
CA LEU A 192 0.49 7.72 -0.98
C LEU A 192 0.79 9.14 -1.52
N ILE A 193 -0.20 9.76 -2.19
CA ILE A 193 -0.03 11.02 -2.94
C ILE A 193 -0.15 12.25 -2.03
N ARG A 194 -0.94 12.16 -0.96
CA ARG A 194 -1.09 13.18 0.11
C ARG A 194 -1.29 14.61 -0.40
N ASN A 195 -2.00 14.77 -1.51
CA ASN A 195 -2.31 16.05 -2.11
C ASN A 195 -3.74 16.02 -2.67
N GLN A 196 -4.63 16.78 -2.05
CA GLN A 196 -6.06 16.75 -2.35
C GLN A 196 -6.40 17.18 -3.78
N PRO A 197 -5.86 18.31 -4.33
CA PRO A 197 -6.14 18.70 -5.71
C PRO A 197 -5.66 17.66 -6.73
N LEU A 198 -4.45 17.13 -6.56
CA LEU A 198 -3.90 16.13 -7.47
C LEU A 198 -4.73 14.84 -7.46
N LEU A 199 -5.21 14.42 -6.29
CA LEU A 199 -6.09 13.25 -6.15
C LEU A 199 -7.43 13.44 -6.89
N TRP A 200 -8.02 14.62 -6.83
CA TRP A 200 -9.24 14.92 -7.60
C TRP A 200 -9.00 14.91 -9.11
N VAL A 201 -7.90 15.50 -9.58
CA VAL A 201 -7.54 15.48 -11.00
C VAL A 201 -7.32 14.04 -11.47
N LEU A 202 -6.62 13.22 -10.67
CA LEU A 202 -6.45 11.82 -10.98
C LEU A 202 -7.80 11.07 -10.97
N SER A 203 -8.70 11.37 -10.03
CA SER A 203 -10.03 10.75 -9.96
C SER A 203 -10.79 10.91 -11.25
N ILE A 204 -10.93 12.16 -11.71
CA ILE A 204 -11.59 12.45 -12.99
C ILE A 204 -10.81 11.82 -14.17
N GLY A 205 -9.48 11.79 -14.09
CA GLY A 205 -8.63 11.21 -15.13
C GLY A 205 -8.77 9.69 -15.29
N PHE A 206 -8.95 8.93 -14.20
CA PHE A 206 -9.19 7.49 -14.26
C PHE A 206 -10.54 7.19 -14.92
N GLU A 207 -11.58 7.93 -14.57
CA GLU A 207 -12.92 7.79 -15.15
C GLU A 207 -12.94 8.14 -16.64
N LEU A 208 -12.19 9.18 -17.03
CA LEU A 208 -12.00 9.53 -18.44
C LEU A 208 -11.27 8.40 -19.19
N MET A 209 -10.31 7.74 -18.55
CA MET A 209 -9.61 6.59 -19.12
C MET A 209 -10.56 5.42 -19.34
N GLU A 210 -11.39 5.10 -18.35
CA GLU A 210 -12.40 4.05 -18.44
C GLU A 210 -13.42 4.34 -19.55
N PHE A 211 -13.95 5.56 -19.60
CA PHE A 211 -14.81 6.01 -20.68
C PHE A 211 -14.16 5.89 -22.07
N THR A 212 -12.86 6.22 -22.17
CA THR A 212 -12.11 6.11 -23.44
C THR A 212 -11.94 4.65 -23.86
N PHE A 213 -11.67 3.75 -22.92
CA PHE A 213 -11.36 2.34 -23.18
C PHE A 213 -12.54 1.38 -23.07
N ARG A 214 -13.77 1.86 -22.86
CA ARG A 214 -15.00 1.05 -22.85
C ARG A 214 -15.23 0.18 -24.09
N HIS A 215 -14.63 0.55 -25.22
CA HIS A 215 -14.71 -0.22 -26.47
C HIS A 215 -13.74 -1.41 -26.50
N MET A 216 -12.69 -1.39 -25.67
CA MET A 216 -11.73 -2.50 -25.54
C MET A 216 -12.15 -3.49 -24.46
N LEU A 217 -12.79 -3.00 -23.39
CA LEU A 217 -13.22 -3.81 -22.24
C LEU A 217 -14.69 -3.51 -21.92
N PRO A 218 -15.61 -4.48 -22.14
CA PRO A 218 -17.03 -4.31 -21.87
C PRO A 218 -17.36 -3.93 -20.42
N ASN A 219 -16.51 -4.33 -19.47
CA ASN A 219 -16.65 -3.99 -18.06
C ASN A 219 -16.56 -2.47 -17.80
N PHE A 220 -15.80 -1.71 -18.59
CA PHE A 220 -15.71 -0.25 -18.46
C PHE A 220 -16.86 0.50 -19.15
N ASN A 221 -17.79 -0.23 -19.79
CA ASN A 221 -18.99 0.39 -20.32
C ASN A 221 -19.99 0.53 -19.18
N GLU A 222 -19.93 1.65 -18.47
CA GLU A 222 -20.77 1.97 -17.32
C GLU A 222 -21.79 3.06 -17.65
N CYS A 223 -22.72 3.28 -16.73
CA CYS A 223 -23.73 4.32 -16.88
C CYS A 223 -23.19 5.69 -16.47
N TRP A 224 -23.72 6.75 -17.09
CA TRP A 224 -23.27 8.11 -16.78
C TRP A 224 -23.40 8.47 -15.29
N TRP A 225 -24.43 7.95 -14.61
CA TRP A 225 -24.67 8.20 -13.19
C TRP A 225 -23.77 7.35 -12.30
N ASP A 226 -23.29 6.21 -12.81
CA ASP A 226 -22.35 5.33 -12.13
C ASP A 226 -21.00 6.05 -12.04
N SER A 227 -20.37 6.27 -13.20
CA SER A 227 -19.04 6.87 -13.29
C SER A 227 -18.99 8.31 -12.72
N ILE A 228 -20.03 9.13 -12.91
CA ILE A 228 -20.02 10.52 -12.38
C ILE A 228 -20.47 10.58 -10.91
N ILE A 229 -21.62 10.00 -10.57
CA ILE A 229 -22.20 10.20 -9.25
C ILE A 229 -21.66 9.17 -8.27
N LEU A 230 -21.74 7.87 -8.62
CA LEU A 230 -21.31 6.81 -7.72
C LEU A 230 -19.79 6.81 -7.58
N ASP A 231 -19.04 6.76 -8.68
CA ASP A 231 -17.59 6.63 -8.59
C ASP A 231 -16.92 7.95 -8.21
N ILE A 232 -16.98 9.00 -9.04
CA ILE A 232 -16.30 10.28 -8.73
C ILE A 232 -16.78 10.92 -7.43
N LEU A 233 -18.09 11.15 -7.31
CA LEU A 233 -18.64 12.02 -6.26
C LEU A 233 -18.87 11.31 -4.92
N ILE A 234 -19.10 9.99 -4.93
CA ILE A 234 -19.36 9.22 -3.71
C ILE A 234 -18.15 8.38 -3.33
N CYS A 235 -17.80 7.36 -4.12
CA CYS A 235 -16.78 6.38 -3.77
C CYS A 235 -15.38 6.99 -3.71
N ASN A 236 -14.97 7.69 -4.77
CA ASN A 236 -13.65 8.28 -4.91
C ASN A 236 -13.50 9.44 -3.93
N TRP A 237 -14.52 10.32 -3.84
CA TRP A 237 -14.56 11.40 -2.85
C TRP A 237 -14.39 10.87 -1.43
N PHE A 238 -15.18 9.86 -1.04
CA PHE A 238 -15.14 9.29 0.30
C PHE A 238 -13.79 8.62 0.58
N GLY A 239 -13.26 7.86 -0.38
CA GLY A 239 -11.94 7.24 -0.29
C GLY A 239 -10.84 8.29 -0.10
N ILE A 240 -10.84 9.35 -0.90
CA ILE A 240 -9.87 10.46 -0.77
C ILE A 240 -10.01 11.13 0.59
N TRP A 241 -11.23 11.49 1.00
CA TRP A 241 -11.49 12.13 2.30
C TRP A 241 -11.00 11.26 3.46
N ALA A 242 -11.35 9.98 3.47
CA ALA A 242 -10.94 9.03 4.51
C ALA A 242 -9.41 8.84 4.52
N GLY A 243 -8.78 8.77 3.34
CA GLY A 243 -7.33 8.61 3.22
C GLY A 243 -6.59 9.85 3.71
N MET A 244 -7.03 11.05 3.34
CA MET A 244 -6.44 12.31 3.83
C MET A 244 -6.67 12.50 5.34
N HIS A 245 -7.82 12.07 5.86
CA HIS A 245 -8.06 12.05 7.30
C HIS A 245 -7.12 11.07 8.02
N THR A 246 -6.88 9.89 7.43
CA THR A 246 -5.90 8.91 7.94
C THR A 246 -4.48 9.49 7.96
N VAL A 247 -4.09 10.23 6.92
CA VAL A 247 -2.80 10.95 6.86
C VAL A 247 -2.72 11.97 7.99
N GLY A 248 -3.78 12.75 8.22
CA GLY A 248 -3.85 13.70 9.33
C GLY A 248 -3.76 13.02 10.70
N TYR A 249 -4.47 11.90 10.89
CA TYR A 249 -4.46 11.13 12.14
C TYR A 249 -3.07 10.61 12.53
N PHE A 250 -2.23 10.27 11.55
CA PHE A 250 -0.86 9.81 11.79
C PHE A 250 0.20 10.93 11.73
N ASP A 251 -0.18 12.21 11.72
CA ASP A 251 0.69 13.37 11.48
C ASP A 251 1.54 13.26 10.20
N GLY A 252 0.96 12.69 9.15
CA GLY A 252 1.58 12.61 7.84
C GLY A 252 1.67 13.99 7.20
N LYS A 253 2.85 14.33 6.67
CA LYS A 253 3.02 15.57 5.90
C LYS A 253 2.34 15.46 4.54
N THR A 254 1.63 16.51 4.15
CA THR A 254 1.13 16.69 2.78
C THR A 254 2.28 17.08 1.85
N TYR A 255 2.12 16.78 0.56
CA TYR A 255 3.11 17.15 -0.47
C TYR A 255 2.62 18.35 -1.28
N GLU A 256 3.50 19.34 -1.42
CA GLU A 256 3.34 20.44 -2.35
C GLU A 256 3.97 20.03 -3.68
N TRP A 257 3.14 19.71 -4.67
CA TRP A 257 3.59 19.36 -6.02
C TRP A 257 3.91 20.63 -6.82
N VAL A 258 5.04 21.26 -6.48
CA VAL A 258 5.58 22.41 -7.20
C VAL A 258 6.58 21.95 -8.28
N GLY A 259 6.75 22.77 -9.32
CA GLY A 259 7.74 22.51 -10.38
C GLY A 259 9.15 22.37 -9.81
N ILE A 260 10.01 21.59 -10.48
CA ILE A 260 11.36 21.19 -10.02
C ILE A 260 12.20 22.38 -9.53
N SER A 261 12.06 23.55 -10.17
CA SER A 261 12.77 24.78 -9.80
C SER A 261 12.37 25.38 -8.45
N ARG A 262 11.23 24.99 -7.89
CA ARG A 262 10.69 25.47 -6.61
C ARG A 262 10.65 24.36 -5.54
N GLN A 263 11.09 23.15 -5.87
CA GLN A 263 11.14 22.07 -4.91
C GLN A 263 12.25 22.35 -3.89
N PRO A 264 11.95 22.40 -2.58
CA PRO A 264 13.00 22.46 -1.56
C PRO A 264 13.84 21.19 -1.71
N ASN A 265 15.17 21.34 -1.86
CA ASN A 265 16.10 20.23 -2.08
C ASN A 265 15.77 19.01 -1.22
N ILE A 266 15.60 17.85 -1.86
CA ILE A 266 15.23 16.55 -1.25
C ILE A 266 16.25 16.08 -0.18
N MET A 267 17.39 16.77 -0.04
CA MET A 267 18.45 16.53 0.96
C MET A 267 18.63 17.66 2.00
N GLY A 268 17.65 18.52 2.20
CA GLY A 268 17.73 19.63 3.16
C GLY A 268 17.13 19.34 4.53
N ARG A 269 17.70 18.44 5.36
CA ARG A 269 17.41 18.46 6.80
C ARG A 269 18.47 17.82 7.70
N ASN A 270 19.69 18.35 7.65
CA ASN A 270 20.59 18.37 8.81
C ASN A 270 20.85 19.82 9.21
N THR A 271 19.81 20.53 9.61
CA THR A 271 19.91 21.69 10.51
C THR A 271 18.50 22.03 10.99
N GLY A 272 18.34 22.07 12.31
CA GLY A 272 17.07 22.38 12.95
C GLY A 272 16.62 23.80 12.63
N THR A 273 15.54 23.93 11.88
CA THR A 273 14.64 25.09 11.98
C THR A 273 13.24 24.62 11.64
N ILE A 274 12.37 24.68 12.64
CA ILE A 274 10.94 24.43 12.52
C ILE A 274 10.36 25.66 11.80
N TYR A 275 10.02 25.52 10.52
CA TYR A 275 9.04 26.40 9.89
C TYR A 275 7.69 25.69 9.97
N THR A 276 6.95 26.01 11.02
CA THR A 276 5.50 25.83 11.10
C THR A 276 4.87 26.80 10.10
N SER A 277 4.41 26.29 8.97
CA SER A 277 3.44 26.99 8.14
C SER A 277 2.06 26.44 8.50
N THR A 278 1.48 27.04 9.54
CA THR A 278 0.06 26.92 9.86
C THR A 278 -0.71 27.58 8.72
N VAL A 279 -1.29 26.80 7.81
CA VAL A 279 -2.29 27.33 6.88
C VAL A 279 -3.58 27.44 7.68
N GLY A 280 -3.94 28.69 7.96
CA GLY A 280 -5.10 29.05 8.78
C GLY A 280 -6.40 28.56 8.17
N GLN A 281 -7.28 28.09 9.05
CA GLN A 281 -8.72 28.06 8.82
C GLN A 281 -9.20 29.49 8.53
N ARG A 282 -9.80 29.70 7.36
CA ARG A 282 -10.97 30.54 7.13
C ARG A 282 -11.81 29.93 6.03
#